data_AF-A0A094WHI3-F1
#
_entry.id   AF-A0A094WHI3-F1
#
_cell.length_a   1.000
_cell.length_b   1.000
_cell.length_c   1.000
_cell.angle_alpha   90.00
_cell.angle_beta   90.00
_cell.angle_gamma   90.00
#
_symmetry.space_group_name_H-M   'P 1'
#
loop_
_entity.id
_entity.type
_entity.pdbx_description
1 polymer ?
#
loop_
_entity_poly.entity_id
_entity_poly.type
_entity_poly.pdbx_seq_one_letter_code
_entity_poly.pdbx_strand_id
1 'polypeptide(L)'
;MNQEQFKNKLNEFLNDSNHLSDIMVQYLKWNAQQNYETNTLQWLYSNVTLVASLENKHVESVLASELENRHSYYDVINLIKSEEEIASFNQFTNVVPLFCTS
;
A
#
# COMPACT_ATOMS: atom_id res chain seq x y z
N MET A 1 3.90 -16.88 -4.09
CA MET A 1 4.53 -15.61 -4.48
C MET A 1 5.57 -15.26 -3.43
N ASN A 2 6.80 -14.95 -3.83
CA ASN A 2 7.85 -14.46 -2.92
C ASN A 2 7.85 -12.91 -2.88
N GLN A 3 8.69 -12.30 -2.03
CA GLN A 3 8.73 -10.83 -1.89
C GLN A 3 9.15 -10.09 -3.15
N GLU A 4 10.07 -10.64 -3.95
CA GLU A 4 10.51 -10.01 -5.20
C GLU A 4 9.40 -10.00 -6.25
N GLN A 5 8.69 -11.12 -6.38
CA GLN A 5 7.50 -11.24 -7.22
C GLN A 5 6.39 -10.27 -6.76
N PHE A 6 6.22 -10.10 -5.43
CA PHE A 6 5.28 -9.14 -4.87
C PHE A 6 5.63 -7.71 -5.27
N LYS A 7 6.90 -7.30 -5.14
CA LYS A 7 7.39 -5.98 -5.58
C LYS A 7 7.15 -5.76 -7.09
N ASN A 8 7.45 -6.77 -7.91
CA ASN A 8 7.19 -6.71 -9.35
C ASN A 8 5.69 -6.50 -9.66
N LYS A 9 4.82 -7.18 -8.91
CA LYS A 9 3.36 -7.02 -9.07
C LYS A 9 2.90 -5.60 -8.73
N LEU A 10 3.45 -4.97 -7.69
CA LEU A 10 3.15 -3.58 -7.36
C LEU A 10 3.59 -2.62 -8.47
N ASN A 11 4.73 -2.88 -9.12
CA ASN A 11 5.16 -2.12 -10.29
C ASN A 11 4.20 -2.30 -11.48
N GLU A 12 3.66 -3.51 -11.69
CA GLU A 12 2.62 -3.75 -12.71
C GLU A 12 1.38 -2.89 -12.42
N PHE A 13 0.89 -2.87 -11.17
CA PHE A 13 -0.23 -2.02 -10.76
C PHE A 13 0.05 -0.52 -10.91
N LEU A 14 1.30 -0.09 -10.70
CA LEU A 14 1.71 1.30 -10.96
C LEU A 14 1.65 1.66 -12.44
N ASN A 15 2.10 0.73 -13.31
CA ASN A 15 2.13 0.92 -14.75
C ASN A 15 0.73 0.84 -15.38
N ASP A 16 -0.17 0.04 -14.82
CA ASP A 16 -1.58 -0.05 -15.21
C ASP A 16 -2.50 0.36 -14.05
N SER A 17 -2.45 1.65 -13.71
CA SER A 17 -3.11 2.22 -12.54
C SER A 17 -4.58 2.61 -12.77
N ASN A 18 -5.17 2.26 -13.91
CA ASN A 18 -6.54 2.68 -14.28
C ASN A 18 -7.63 2.21 -13.31
N HIS A 19 -7.34 1.17 -12.52
CA HIS A 19 -8.27 0.57 -11.56
C HIS A 19 -8.04 1.04 -10.12
N LEU A 20 -7.01 1.85 -9.89
CA LEU A 20 -6.65 2.33 -8.56
C LEU A 20 -7.13 3.76 -8.34
N SER A 21 -7.43 4.09 -7.09
CA SER A 21 -7.66 5.48 -6.71
C SER A 21 -6.35 6.28 -6.79
N ASP A 22 -6.45 7.59 -7.04
CA ASP A 22 -5.28 8.49 -7.11
C ASP A 22 -4.39 8.39 -5.87
N ILE A 23 -5.00 8.23 -4.70
CA ILE A 23 -4.26 8.14 -3.44
C ILE A 23 -3.57 6.79 -3.27
N MET A 24 -4.16 5.71 -3.78
CA MET A 24 -3.52 4.39 -3.82
C MET A 24 -2.31 4.41 -4.76
N VAL A 25 -2.42 5.09 -5.90
CA VAL A 25 -1.29 5.35 -6.82
C VAL A 25 -0.18 6.13 -6.10
N GLN A 26 -0.53 7.15 -5.34
CA GLN A 26 0.45 7.91 -4.54
C GLN A 26 1.13 7.03 -3.48
N TYR A 27 0.39 6.18 -2.77
CA TYR A 27 0.97 5.22 -1.83
C TYR A 27 1.96 4.25 -2.50
N LEU A 28 1.62 3.73 -3.68
CA LEU A 28 2.52 2.83 -4.39
C LEU A 28 3.79 3.55 -4.85
N LYS A 29 3.67 4.80 -5.35
CA LYS A 29 4.81 5.66 -5.70
C LYS A 29 5.70 5.97 -4.50
N TRP A 30 5.09 6.29 -3.36
CA TRP A 30 5.81 6.53 -2.11
C TRP A 30 6.60 5.27 -1.69
N ASN A 31 5.98 4.09 -1.69
CA ASN A 31 6.69 2.84 -1.41
C ASN A 31 7.83 2.56 -2.38
N ALA A 32 7.64 2.85 -3.67
CA ALA A 32 8.68 2.71 -4.68
C ALA A 32 9.88 3.64 -4.40
N GLN A 33 9.64 4.88 -3.97
CA GLN A 33 10.72 5.80 -3.53
C GLN A 33 11.49 5.29 -2.31
N GLN A 34 10.83 4.51 -1.45
CA GLN A 34 11.44 3.85 -0.29
C GLN A 34 12.02 2.46 -0.64
N ASN A 35 12.25 2.15 -1.92
CA ASN A 35 12.76 0.85 -2.40
C ASN A 35 11.94 -0.37 -1.94
N TYR A 36 10.66 -0.17 -1.62
CA TYR A 36 9.78 -1.20 -1.08
C TYR A 36 10.28 -1.80 0.25
N GLU A 37 10.93 -0.99 1.09
CA GLU A 37 11.48 -1.39 2.39
C GLU A 37 10.67 -0.85 3.58
N THR A 38 9.43 -0.42 3.35
CA THR A 38 8.54 0.07 4.42
C THR A 38 8.00 -1.08 5.27
N ASN A 39 7.83 -0.84 6.56
CA ASN A 39 7.18 -1.77 7.50
C ASN A 39 5.74 -2.05 7.08
N THR A 40 5.06 -1.01 6.57
CA THR A 40 3.71 -1.13 6.03
C THR A 40 3.64 -2.12 4.87
N LEU A 41 4.63 -2.12 3.97
CA LEU A 41 4.65 -3.06 2.86
C LEU A 41 4.91 -4.49 3.31
N GLN A 42 5.83 -4.68 4.26
CA GLN A 42 6.07 -6.00 4.86
C GLN A 42 4.81 -6.54 5.53
N TRP A 43 4.07 -5.67 6.24
CA TRP A 43 2.78 -6.02 6.82
C TRP A 43 1.76 -6.41 5.74
N LEU A 44 1.63 -5.61 4.67
CA LEU A 44 0.69 -5.90 3.58
C LEU A 44 1.00 -7.24 2.90
N TYR A 45 2.27 -7.50 2.56
CA TYR A 45 2.71 -8.78 1.99
C TYR A 45 2.32 -9.97 2.89
N SER A 46 2.57 -9.84 4.20
CA SER A 46 2.30 -10.89 5.17
C SER A 46 0.80 -11.16 5.30
N ASN A 47 -0.02 -10.11 5.35
CA ASN A 47 -1.48 -10.23 5.48
C ASN A 47 -2.13 -10.76 4.22
N VAL A 48 -1.76 -10.26 3.04
CA VAL A 48 -2.27 -10.76 1.76
C VAL A 48 -1.93 -12.25 1.59
N THR A 49 -0.70 -12.66 1.95
CA THR A 49 -0.30 -14.07 1.90
C THR A 49 -1.11 -14.93 2.87
N LEU A 50 -1.37 -14.42 4.07
CA LEU A 50 -2.16 -15.11 5.09
C LEU A 50 -3.62 -15.27 4.65
N VAL A 51 -4.26 -14.18 4.22
CA VAL A 51 -5.66 -14.19 3.75
C VAL A 51 -5.82 -15.12 2.55
N ALA A 52 -4.92 -15.04 1.57
CA ALA A 52 -4.91 -15.96 0.44
C ALA A 52 -4.84 -17.43 0.87
N SER A 53 -4.03 -17.75 1.88
CA SER A 53 -3.92 -19.11 2.42
C SER A 53 -5.19 -19.53 3.17
N LEU A 54 -5.77 -18.65 3.98
CA LEU A 54 -6.99 -18.94 4.76
C LEU A 54 -8.22 -19.14 3.87
N GLU A 55 -8.33 -18.33 2.82
CA GLU A 55 -9.48 -18.35 1.90
C GLU A 55 -9.27 -19.25 0.68
N ASN A 56 -8.13 -19.93 0.58
CA ASN A 56 -7.74 -20.75 -0.57
C ASN A 56 -7.83 -19.98 -1.91
N LYS A 57 -7.34 -18.73 -1.91
CA LYS A 57 -7.30 -17.82 -3.07
C LYS A 57 -5.86 -17.59 -3.54
N HIS A 58 -5.72 -17.06 -4.76
CA HIS A 58 -4.42 -16.61 -5.25
C HIS A 58 -3.99 -15.32 -4.54
N VAL A 59 -2.71 -15.25 -4.16
CA VAL A 59 -2.15 -14.05 -3.49
C VAL A 59 -2.31 -12.80 -4.35
N GLU A 60 -2.20 -12.92 -5.68
CA GLU A 60 -2.40 -11.81 -6.61
C GLU A 60 -3.83 -11.27 -6.61
N SER A 61 -4.84 -12.13 -6.50
CA SER A 61 -6.24 -11.68 -6.49
C SER A 61 -6.60 -11.01 -5.17
N VAL A 62 -6.05 -11.49 -4.06
CA VAL A 62 -6.20 -10.83 -2.75
C VAL A 62 -5.48 -9.48 -2.75
N LEU A 63 -4.27 -9.40 -3.32
CA LEU A 63 -3.54 -8.14 -3.47
C LEU A 63 -4.34 -7.14 -4.29
N ALA A 64 -4.83 -7.54 -5.46
CA ALA A 64 -5.64 -6.68 -6.33
C ALA A 64 -6.84 -6.11 -5.56
N SER A 65 -7.59 -6.98 -4.88
CA SER A 65 -8.74 -6.55 -4.07
C SER A 65 -8.35 -5.58 -2.95
N GLU A 66 -7.22 -5.79 -2.27
CA GLU A 66 -6.76 -4.90 -1.20
C GLU A 66 -6.36 -3.52 -1.70
N LEU A 67 -5.81 -3.41 -2.91
CA LEU A 67 -5.44 -2.14 -3.52
C LEU A 67 -6.66 -1.43 -4.14
N GLU A 68 -7.52 -2.17 -4.84
CA GLU A 68 -8.67 -1.62 -5.55
C GLU A 68 -9.78 -1.12 -4.60
N ASN A 69 -9.95 -1.73 -3.42
CA ASN A 69 -10.98 -1.35 -2.46
C ASN A 69 -10.66 -0.10 -1.61
N ARG A 70 -9.48 0.51 -1.79
CA ARG A 70 -9.03 1.67 -1.01
C ARG A 70 -9.14 2.93 -1.86
N HIS A 71 -10.03 3.83 -1.47
CA HIS A 71 -10.39 4.99 -2.29
C HIS A 71 -10.08 6.33 -1.64
N SER A 72 -9.93 6.37 -0.31
CA SER A 72 -9.73 7.61 0.43
C SER A 72 -8.33 7.71 1.05
N TYR A 73 -7.93 8.94 1.36
CA TYR A 73 -6.73 9.20 2.14
C TYR A 73 -6.73 8.45 3.47
N TYR A 74 -7.88 8.41 4.12
CA TYR A 74 -8.07 7.72 5.38
C TYR A 74 -7.83 6.20 5.25
N ASP A 75 -8.26 5.57 4.15
CA ASP A 75 -8.02 4.15 3.90
C ASP A 75 -6.54 3.82 3.76
N VAL A 76 -5.77 4.74 3.15
CA VAL A 76 -4.32 4.62 2.98
C VAL A 76 -3.60 4.89 4.30
N ILE A 77 -3.99 5.90 5.06
CA ILE A 77 -3.40 6.15 6.40
C ILE A 77 -3.63 4.95 7.33
N ASN A 78 -4.82 4.34 7.32
CA ASN A 78 -5.09 3.14 8.11
C ASN A 78 -4.32 1.90 7.64
N LEU A 79 -3.86 1.89 6.39
CA LEU A 79 -2.96 0.86 5.90
C LEU A 79 -1.57 1.03 6.52
N ILE A 80 -1.09 2.27 6.65
CA ILE A 80 0.24 2.59 7.18
C ILE A 80 0.31 2.29 8.68
N LYS A 81 1.35 1.55 9.10
CA LYS A 81 1.45 0.98 10.46
C LYS A 81 2.37 1.74 11.41
N SER A 82 3.14 2.71 10.91
CA SER A 82 4.05 3.52 11.71
C SER A 82 3.69 5.00 11.59
N GLU A 83 3.71 5.73 12.72
CA GLU A 83 3.53 7.19 12.75
C GLU A 83 4.59 7.91 11.92
N GLU A 84 5.83 7.39 11.91
CA GLU A 84 6.92 7.91 11.08
C GLU A 84 6.62 7.75 9.58
N GLU A 85 6.08 6.59 9.20
CA GLU A 85 5.68 6.34 7.81
C GLU A 85 4.47 7.18 7.42
N ILE A 86 3.54 7.44 8.34
CA ILE A 86 2.42 8.37 8.13
C ILE A 86 2.96 9.78 7.90
N ALA A 87 3.90 10.25 8.73
CA ALA A 87 4.50 11.56 8.57
C ALA A 87 5.25 11.67 7.23
N SER A 88 6.01 10.64 6.85
CA SER A 88 6.71 10.54 5.57
C SER A 88 5.73 10.57 4.38
N PHE A 89 4.62 9.83 4.48
CA PHE A 89 3.60 9.82 3.44
C PHE A 89 2.84 11.16 3.35
N ASN A 90 2.51 11.78 4.48
CA ASN A 90 1.92 13.13 4.53
C ASN A 90 2.83 14.16 3.85
N GLN A 91 4.15 14.09 4.09
CA GLN A 91 5.13 14.94 3.43
C GLN A 91 5.19 14.67 1.92
N PHE A 92 5.21 13.40 1.50
CA PHE A 92 5.22 13.03 0.09
C PHE A 92 3.98 13.54 -0.67
N THR A 93 2.81 13.48 -0.03
CA THR A 93 1.54 13.90 -0.63
C THR A 93 1.26 15.41 -0.47
N ASN A 94 2.11 16.14 0.26
CA ASN A 94 1.89 17.52 0.69
C ASN A 94 0.55 17.73 1.42
N VAL A 95 0.04 16.69 2.09
CA VAL A 95 -1.17 16.79 2.91
C VAL A 95 -0.75 17.28 4.29
N VAL A 96 -1.21 18.48 4.65
CA VAL A 96 -1.06 19.01 6.00
C VAL A 96 -2.18 18.41 6.85
N PRO A 97 -1.87 17.56 7.86
CA PRO A 97 -2.88 17.10 8.78
C PRO A 97 -3.46 18.30 9.52
N LEU A 98 -4.78 18.50 9.41
CA LEU A 98 -5.48 19.62 10.05
C LEU A 98 -5.44 19.57 11.59
N PHE A 99 -5.06 18.42 12.14
CA PHE A 99 -4.90 18.20 13.57
C PHE A 99 -3.52 17.57 13.83
N CYS A 100 -2.54 18.42 14.16
CA CYS A 100 -1.31 17.96 14.81
C CYS A 100 -1.62 17.77 16.29
N THR A 101 -1.71 16.52 16.78
CA THR A 101 -1.69 16.28 18.23
C THR A 101 -0.23 16.35 18.69
N SER A 102 0.11 17.50 19.27
CA SER A 102 1.33 17.75 20.06
C SER A 102 1.35 16.98 21.36
#